data_AF-A0A1L7AN60-F1
#
_entry.id   AF-A0A1L7AN60-F1
#
_cell.length_a   1.000
_cell.length_b   1.000
_cell.length_c   1.000
_cell.angle_alpha   90.00
_cell.angle_beta   90.00
_cell.angle_gamma   90.00
#
_symmetry.space_group_name_H-M   'P 1'
#
loop_
_entity.id
_entity.type
_entity.pdbx_description
1 polymer ?
#
loop_
_entity_poly.entity_id
_entity_poly.type
_entity_poly.pdbx_seq_one_letter_code
_entity_poly.pdbx_strand_id
1 'polypeptide(L)'
;MSGNVVQVLTYKSVETILAVGGTQSWALDRNRAKGCKYAVCCRNANTREAEGNEAHGSAFIVGKVSDVVESTDHDGRWLILFSEYATVNVGDQWEGRNPVRFYTVEDYDGHIDFDALDWKPMPELEASSTTAQPIQGMTITQAKAALAATFGVDPSAVEITIRG
;
A
#
# COMPACT_ATOMS: atom_id res chain seq x y z
N MET A 1 19.90 -7.37 -16.76
CA MET A 1 20.03 -7.60 -15.31
C MET A 1 18.74 -8.27 -14.89
N SER A 2 18.75 -9.57 -14.60
CA SER A 2 17.53 -10.38 -14.45
C SER A 2 16.75 -9.95 -13.19
N GLY A 3 15.72 -9.13 -13.37
CA GLY A 3 14.80 -8.73 -12.29
C GLY A 3 13.60 -9.66 -12.25
N ASN A 4 13.14 -10.02 -11.04
CA ASN A 4 11.87 -10.71 -10.89
C ASN A 4 10.73 -9.69 -10.80
N VAL A 5 9.58 -10.05 -11.36
CA VAL A 5 8.37 -9.23 -11.41
C VAL A 5 7.21 -10.01 -10.79
N VAL A 6 6.45 -9.36 -9.92
CA VAL A 6 5.16 -9.86 -9.46
C VAL A 6 4.06 -9.15 -10.22
N GLN A 7 3.25 -9.90 -10.97
CA GLN A 7 2.10 -9.35 -11.67
C GLN A 7 0.84 -9.65 -10.87
N VAL A 8 -0.03 -8.66 -10.71
CA VAL A 8 -1.28 -8.80 -9.97
C VAL A 8 -2.47 -8.29 -10.78
N LEU A 9 -3.62 -8.95 -10.63
CA LEU A 9 -4.87 -8.56 -11.29
C LEU A 9 -5.79 -7.89 -10.29
N THR A 10 -5.93 -6.57 -10.38
CA THR A 10 -6.63 -5.74 -9.40
C THR A 10 -7.79 -4.95 -10.01
N TYR A 11 -8.88 -4.81 -9.25
CA TYR A 11 -9.98 -3.91 -9.62
C TYR A 11 -9.79 -2.49 -9.06
N LYS A 12 -8.81 -2.27 -8.17
CA LYS A 12 -8.56 -1.00 -7.45
C LYS A 12 -7.91 0.05 -8.34
N SER A 13 -8.30 1.31 -8.21
CA SER A 13 -7.78 2.40 -9.05
C SER A 13 -6.32 2.74 -8.71
N VAL A 14 -5.69 3.58 -9.54
CA VAL A 14 -4.36 4.12 -9.25
C VAL A 14 -4.40 4.90 -7.95
N GLU A 15 -5.42 5.73 -7.74
CA GLU A 15 -5.60 6.54 -6.53
C GLU A 15 -5.69 5.66 -5.28
N THR A 16 -6.47 4.59 -5.32
CA THR A 16 -6.59 3.63 -4.22
C THR A 16 -5.25 2.96 -3.91
N ILE A 17 -4.53 2.51 -4.95
CA ILE A 17 -3.20 1.87 -4.81
C ILE A 17 -2.19 2.84 -4.18
N LEU A 18 -2.16 4.09 -4.66
CA LEU A 18 -1.26 5.11 -4.14
C LEU A 18 -1.61 5.50 -2.70
N ALA A 19 -2.91 5.59 -2.36
CA ALA A 19 -3.38 5.93 -1.01
C ALA A 19 -3.03 4.88 0.05
N VAL A 20 -2.89 3.61 -0.32
CA VAL A 20 -2.49 2.53 0.60
C VAL A 20 -1.00 2.18 0.51
N GLY A 21 -0.27 2.80 -0.42
CA GLY A 21 1.17 2.59 -0.57
C GLY A 21 1.56 1.44 -1.50
N GLY A 22 0.61 0.76 -2.15
CA GLY A 22 0.91 -0.39 -2.99
C GLY A 22 -0.28 -1.30 -3.29
N THR A 23 0.01 -2.55 -3.65
CA THR A 23 -1.01 -3.51 -4.10
C THR A 23 -1.56 -4.30 -2.91
N GLN A 24 -2.85 -4.09 -2.61
CA GLN A 24 -3.41 -4.34 -1.29
C GLN A 24 -3.39 -5.79 -0.77
N SER A 25 -4.26 -6.70 -1.22
CA SER A 25 -4.49 -7.97 -0.50
C SER A 25 -4.38 -9.20 -1.38
N TRP A 26 -3.22 -9.85 -1.31
CA TRP A 26 -2.90 -11.03 -2.12
C TRP A 26 -2.63 -12.28 -1.30
N ALA A 27 -3.16 -13.41 -1.78
CA ALA A 27 -2.73 -14.73 -1.35
C ALA A 27 -1.49 -15.13 -2.18
N LEU A 28 -0.30 -14.93 -1.61
CA LEU A 28 0.98 -15.19 -2.28
C LEU A 28 2.06 -15.65 -1.29
N ASP A 29 3.18 -16.14 -1.82
CA ASP A 29 4.39 -16.39 -1.04
C ASP A 29 5.13 -15.07 -0.78
N ARG A 30 5.18 -14.65 0.48
CA ARG A 30 5.81 -13.38 0.89
C ARG A 30 7.28 -13.30 0.50
N ASN A 31 8.05 -14.37 0.69
CA ASN A 31 9.50 -14.35 0.44
C ASN A 31 9.77 -14.20 -1.05
N ARG A 32 8.97 -14.87 -1.88
CA ARG A 32 9.06 -14.73 -3.34
C ARG A 32 8.68 -13.32 -3.80
N ALA A 33 7.58 -12.76 -3.27
CA ALA A 33 7.16 -11.40 -3.61
C ALA A 33 8.18 -10.34 -3.15
N LYS A 34 8.78 -10.51 -1.97
CA LYS A 34 9.83 -9.62 -1.46
C LYS A 34 11.12 -9.68 -2.29
N GLY A 35 11.39 -10.81 -2.96
CA GLY A 35 12.49 -10.95 -3.91
C GLY A 35 12.22 -10.35 -5.30
N CYS A 36 11.02 -9.84 -5.57
CA CYS A 36 10.69 -9.16 -6.82
C CYS A 36 11.18 -7.72 -6.79
N LYS A 37 11.70 -7.24 -7.91
CA LYS A 37 12.14 -5.85 -8.08
C LYS A 37 10.96 -4.94 -8.45
N TYR A 38 10.05 -5.45 -9.27
CA TYR A 38 8.91 -4.71 -9.77
C TYR A 38 7.60 -5.45 -9.50
N ALA A 39 6.54 -4.68 -9.33
CA ALA A 39 5.17 -5.15 -9.30
C ALA A 39 4.40 -4.52 -10.46
N VAL A 40 3.77 -5.33 -11.31
CA VAL A 40 2.95 -4.87 -12.44
C VAL A 40 1.47 -5.10 -12.11
N CYS A 41 0.69 -4.04 -12.08
CA CYS A 41 -0.75 -4.11 -11.84
C CYS A 41 -1.51 -4.14 -13.15
N CYS A 42 -2.27 -5.21 -13.34
CA CYS A 42 -3.19 -5.38 -14.45
C CYS A 42 -4.63 -5.14 -13.99
N ARG A 43 -5.44 -4.52 -14.85
CA ARG A 43 -6.82 -4.15 -14.54
C ARG A 43 -7.76 -5.34 -14.60
N ASN A 44 -8.53 -5.54 -13.54
CA ASN A 44 -9.69 -6.42 -13.54
C ASN A 44 -10.97 -5.65 -13.86
N ALA A 45 -11.27 -5.43 -15.15
CA ALA A 45 -12.51 -4.76 -15.56
C ALA A 45 -13.76 -5.67 -15.55
N ASN A 46 -13.60 -6.97 -15.26
CA ASN A 46 -14.71 -7.94 -15.26
C ASN A 46 -15.46 -7.98 -13.92
N THR A 47 -15.14 -7.08 -12.98
CA THR A 47 -15.84 -6.97 -11.70
C THR A 47 -16.84 -5.82 -11.76
N ARG A 48 -17.93 -5.93 -10.99
CA ARG A 48 -18.92 -4.83 -10.84
C ARG A 48 -18.34 -3.62 -10.09
N GLU A 49 -17.22 -3.81 -9.41
CA GLU A 49 -16.58 -2.85 -8.51
C GLU A 49 -15.28 -2.30 -9.12
N ALA A 50 -15.07 -2.44 -10.43
CA ALA A 50 -13.90 -1.90 -11.09
C ALA A 50 -13.84 -0.37 -10.92
N GLU A 51 -12.77 0.12 -10.30
CA GLU A 51 -12.59 1.53 -9.96
C GLU A 51 -11.88 2.32 -11.08
N GLY A 52 -11.48 1.67 -12.17
CA GLY A 52 -10.73 2.27 -13.28
C GLY A 52 -11.32 1.95 -14.66
N ASN A 53 -10.95 2.76 -15.66
CA ASN A 53 -11.48 2.70 -17.03
C ASN A 53 -10.62 1.88 -18.00
N GLU A 54 -9.50 1.31 -17.54
CA GLU A 54 -8.58 0.56 -18.38
C GLU A 54 -9.21 -0.77 -18.82
N ALA A 55 -8.81 -1.27 -19.99
CA ALA A 55 -9.33 -2.53 -20.51
C ALA A 55 -8.96 -3.70 -19.58
N HIS A 56 -9.80 -4.76 -19.54
CA HIS A 56 -9.46 -5.96 -18.78
C HIS A 56 -8.08 -6.51 -19.20
N GLY A 57 -7.24 -6.83 -18.22
CA GLY A 57 -5.90 -7.38 -18.44
C GLY A 57 -4.86 -6.37 -18.91
N SER A 58 -5.20 -5.09 -19.08
CA SER A 58 -4.20 -4.06 -19.37
C SER A 58 -3.35 -3.74 -18.14
N ALA A 59 -2.04 -3.65 -18.32
CA ALA A 59 -1.14 -3.09 -17.33
C ALA A 59 -1.31 -1.57 -17.30
N PHE A 60 -1.57 -1.02 -16.11
CA PHE A 60 -1.87 0.40 -15.93
C PHE A 60 -0.94 1.12 -14.95
N ILE A 61 -0.32 0.39 -14.02
CA ILE A 61 0.68 0.93 -13.09
C ILE A 61 1.74 -0.12 -12.79
N VAL A 62 3.00 0.33 -12.70
CA VAL A 62 4.14 -0.46 -12.27
C VAL A 62 4.72 0.18 -11.01
N GLY A 63 5.00 -0.60 -9.97
CA GLY A 63 5.67 -0.15 -8.76
C GLY A 63 7.02 -0.82 -8.57
N LYS A 64 8.01 -0.11 -8.02
CA LYS A 64 9.23 -0.72 -7.48
C LYS A 64 8.93 -1.28 -6.10
N VAL A 65 9.06 -2.59 -5.92
CA VAL A 65 8.75 -3.25 -4.65
C VAL A 65 9.71 -2.76 -3.58
N SER A 66 9.17 -2.23 -2.48
CA SER A 66 9.95 -1.77 -1.32
C SER A 66 9.91 -2.77 -0.18
N ASP A 67 8.71 -3.26 0.16
CA ASP A 67 8.51 -4.32 1.15
C ASP A 67 7.19 -5.07 0.91
N VAL A 68 7.01 -6.18 1.63
CA VAL A 68 5.77 -6.95 1.64
C VAL A 68 5.30 -7.12 3.09
N VAL A 69 4.17 -6.51 3.40
CA VAL A 69 3.58 -6.41 4.74
C VAL A 69 2.18 -7.04 4.77
N GLU A 70 1.62 -7.26 5.95
CA GLU A 70 0.24 -7.78 6.06
C GLU A 70 -0.76 -6.78 5.47
N SER A 71 -1.80 -7.29 4.82
CA SER A 71 -2.84 -6.45 4.24
C SER A 71 -3.63 -5.70 5.31
N THR A 72 -4.05 -4.49 4.99
CA THR A 72 -4.85 -3.63 5.87
C THR A 72 -6.34 -3.97 5.86
N ASP A 73 -6.82 -4.74 4.88
CA ASP A 73 -8.24 -5.05 4.67
C ASP A 73 -8.61 -6.53 4.84
N HIS A 74 -7.63 -7.44 4.86
CA HIS A 74 -7.87 -8.88 4.90
C HIS A 74 -6.74 -9.62 5.63
N ASP A 75 -7.09 -10.29 6.72
CA ASP A 75 -6.17 -11.14 7.48
C ASP A 75 -5.60 -12.28 6.62
N GLY A 76 -4.32 -12.60 6.84
CA GLY A 76 -3.62 -13.68 6.13
C GLY A 76 -3.29 -13.39 4.67
N ARG A 77 -3.44 -12.14 4.23
CA ARG A 77 -3.04 -11.67 2.89
C ARG A 77 -1.91 -10.64 2.97
N TRP A 78 -1.21 -10.47 1.86
CA TRP A 78 -0.03 -9.63 1.76
C TRP A 78 -0.28 -8.40 0.88
N LEU A 79 0.21 -7.26 1.37
CA LEU A 79 0.32 -5.98 0.69
C LEU A 79 1.74 -5.79 0.17
N ILE A 80 1.86 -5.50 -1.11
CA ILE A 80 3.15 -5.23 -1.78
C ILE A 80 3.32 -3.73 -1.84
N LEU A 81 4.19 -3.18 -1.00
CA LEU A 81 4.49 -1.75 -0.94
C LEU A 81 5.38 -1.32 -2.09
N PHE A 82 5.18 -0.08 -2.52
CA PHE A 82 5.99 0.57 -3.55
C PHE A 82 6.93 1.60 -2.92
N SER A 83 8.11 1.77 -3.51
CA SER A 83 9.00 2.91 -3.25
C SER A 83 8.74 4.04 -4.25
N GLU A 84 8.59 3.66 -5.52
CA GLU A 84 8.29 4.52 -6.65
C GLU A 84 7.28 3.80 -7.55
N TYR A 85 6.56 4.57 -8.35
CA TYR A 85 5.61 4.04 -9.31
C TYR A 85 5.74 4.72 -10.67
N ALA A 86 5.30 4.04 -11.72
CA ALA A 86 5.17 4.59 -13.05
C ALA A 86 3.82 4.17 -13.62
N THR A 87 3.13 5.09 -14.27
CA THR A 87 1.88 4.81 -14.98
C THR A 87 2.21 4.28 -16.36
N VAL A 88 1.56 3.19 -16.76
CA VAL A 88 1.73 2.56 -18.07
C VAL A 88 0.37 2.35 -18.71
N ASN A 89 0.32 2.07 -20.01
CA ASN A 89 -0.91 1.68 -20.67
C ASN A 89 -0.58 0.65 -21.74
N VAL A 90 -0.53 -0.61 -21.32
CA VAL A 90 -0.18 -1.73 -22.19
C VAL A 90 -1.29 -2.77 -22.12
N GLY A 91 -1.93 -3.04 -23.25
CA GLY A 91 -3.03 -4.01 -23.35
C GLY A 91 -2.58 -5.46 -23.21
N ASP A 92 -3.54 -6.34 -22.91
CA ASP A 92 -3.41 -7.81 -22.99
C ASP A 92 -2.20 -8.40 -22.24
N GLN A 93 -1.86 -7.81 -21.09
CA GLN A 93 -0.74 -8.27 -20.26
C GLN A 93 -1.13 -9.37 -19.28
N TRP A 94 -2.41 -9.73 -19.19
CA TRP A 94 -2.91 -10.69 -18.21
C TRP A 94 -3.56 -11.90 -18.85
N GLU A 95 -3.25 -13.08 -18.30
CA GLU A 95 -3.90 -14.33 -18.66
C GLU A 95 -4.15 -15.25 -17.45
N GLY A 96 -5.20 -16.05 -17.52
CA GLY A 96 -5.51 -17.10 -16.54
C GLY A 96 -6.28 -16.65 -15.30
N ARG A 97 -6.55 -17.62 -14.42
CA ARG A 97 -7.50 -17.49 -13.30
C ARG A 97 -6.89 -16.97 -12.00
N ASN A 98 -5.62 -17.28 -11.73
CA ASN A 98 -4.98 -16.93 -10.45
C ASN A 98 -4.54 -15.46 -10.46
N PRO A 99 -5.05 -14.59 -9.58
CA PRO A 99 -4.87 -13.13 -9.65
C PRO A 99 -3.46 -12.63 -9.28
N VAL A 100 -2.51 -13.55 -9.05
CA VAL A 100 -1.10 -13.26 -8.82
C VAL A 100 -0.24 -14.16 -9.70
N ARG A 101 0.76 -13.59 -10.34
CA ARG A 101 1.75 -14.31 -11.14
C ARG A 101 3.14 -13.77 -10.89
N PHE A 102 4.13 -14.59 -11.21
CA PHE A 102 5.54 -14.23 -11.09
C PHE A 102 6.20 -14.43 -12.44
N TYR A 103 6.87 -13.39 -12.88
CA TYR A 103 7.57 -13.30 -14.14
C TYR A 103 8.98 -12.76 -13.88
N THR A 104 9.73 -12.64 -14.95
CA THR A 104 11.00 -11.93 -15.03
C THR A 104 10.80 -10.66 -15.84
N VAL A 105 11.77 -9.75 -15.78
CA VAL A 105 11.80 -8.56 -16.64
C VAL A 105 11.80 -8.95 -18.12
N GLU A 106 12.48 -10.03 -18.47
CA GLU A 106 12.61 -10.55 -19.84
C GLU A 106 11.25 -10.99 -20.42
N ASP A 107 10.31 -11.44 -19.58
CA ASP A 107 8.94 -11.79 -20.02
C ASP A 107 8.13 -10.57 -20.50
N TYR A 108 8.58 -9.35 -20.19
CA TYR A 108 7.96 -8.10 -20.64
C TYR A 108 8.73 -7.40 -21.77
N ASP A 109 9.80 -8.03 -22.30
CA ASP A 109 10.58 -7.45 -23.39
C ASP A 109 9.66 -7.18 -24.60
N GLY A 110 9.71 -5.94 -25.10
CA GLY A 110 8.84 -5.47 -26.18
C GLY A 110 7.45 -4.97 -25.73
N HIS A 111 7.10 -5.12 -24.45
CA HIS A 111 5.85 -4.61 -23.86
C HIS A 111 6.09 -3.49 -22.86
N ILE A 112 7.02 -3.69 -21.91
CA ILE A 112 7.35 -2.70 -20.87
C ILE A 112 8.87 -2.63 -20.71
N ASP A 113 9.45 -1.47 -20.99
CA ASP A 113 10.85 -1.17 -20.68
C ASP A 113 10.93 -0.51 -19.30
N PHE A 114 11.22 -1.31 -18.26
CA PHE A 114 11.27 -0.85 -16.87
C PHE A 114 12.36 0.21 -16.60
N ASP A 115 13.42 0.25 -17.40
CA ASP A 115 14.51 1.21 -17.22
C ASP A 115 14.18 2.56 -17.88
N ALA A 116 13.27 2.59 -18.86
CA ALA A 116 12.79 3.79 -19.53
C ALA A 116 11.48 4.39 -18.96
N LEU A 117 10.91 3.78 -17.90
CA LEU A 117 9.68 4.28 -17.27
C LEU A 117 9.88 5.62 -16.55
N ASP A 118 8.85 6.47 -16.61
CA ASP A 118 8.76 7.72 -15.84
C ASP A 118 8.44 7.41 -14.36
N TRP A 119 9.47 7.14 -13.58
CA TRP A 119 9.36 6.82 -12.16
C TRP A 119 9.05 8.06 -11.33
N LYS A 120 7.91 8.01 -10.65
CA LYS A 120 7.44 9.02 -9.71
C LYS A 120 7.60 8.51 -8.28
N PRO A 121 8.01 9.35 -7.32
CA PRO A 121 8.03 8.95 -5.93
C PRO A 121 6.61 8.64 -5.46
N MET A 122 6.48 7.65 -4.57
CA MET A 122 5.19 7.42 -3.91
C MET A 122 4.77 8.67 -3.15
N PRO A 123 3.47 9.04 -3.18
CA PRO A 123 2.99 10.13 -2.35
C PRO A 123 3.34 9.82 -0.90
N GLU A 124 3.65 10.86 -0.13
CA GLU A 124 3.79 10.72 1.31
C GLU A 124 2.44 10.22 1.80
N LEU A 125 2.37 8.93 2.10
CA LEU A 125 1.24 8.38 2.83
C LEU A 125 1.17 9.27 4.05
N GLU A 126 0.06 9.97 4.23
CA GLU A 126 -0.31 10.56 5.51
C GLU A 126 -0.27 9.39 6.47
N ALA A 127 0.92 9.14 7.01
CA ALA A 127 1.15 8.19 8.04
C ALA A 127 0.15 8.68 9.07
N SER A 128 -0.88 7.87 9.35
CA SER A 128 -1.45 7.91 10.68
C SER A 128 -0.25 7.81 11.58
N SER A 129 0.15 8.97 12.08
CA SER A 129 1.45 9.23 12.64
C SER A 129 1.49 8.45 13.94
N THR A 130 1.86 7.19 13.80
CA THR A 130 2.70 6.50 14.76
C THR A 130 4.14 6.89 14.45
N THR A 131 4.40 8.17 14.16
CA THR A 131 5.40 8.80 14.99
C THR A 131 4.95 8.48 16.41
N ALA A 132 5.67 7.59 17.10
CA ALA A 132 5.90 7.86 18.50
C ALA A 132 6.44 9.30 18.50
N GLN A 133 5.54 10.28 18.59
CA GLN A 133 5.90 11.55 19.17
C GLN A 133 6.63 11.12 20.44
N PRO A 134 7.85 11.61 20.72
CA PRO A 134 8.37 11.44 22.07
C PRO A 134 7.20 11.82 22.96
N ILE A 135 6.74 10.89 23.81
CA ILE A 135 5.59 11.12 24.69
C ILE A 135 5.95 12.41 25.38
N GLN A 136 5.41 13.52 24.88
CA GLN A 136 5.80 14.82 25.36
C GLN A 136 5.04 14.87 26.65
N GLY A 137 5.75 14.46 27.71
CA GLY A 137 5.16 14.12 28.99
C GLY A 137 4.13 15.19 29.31
N MET A 138 2.86 14.79 29.30
CA MET A 138 1.82 15.78 29.53
C MET A 138 1.98 16.25 30.95
N THR A 139 2.01 17.57 31.15
CA THR A 139 2.11 18.10 32.50
C THR A 139 0.87 17.66 33.29
N ILE A 140 1.03 17.48 34.60
CA ILE A 140 -0.11 17.15 35.49
C ILE A 140 -1.24 18.17 35.31
N THR A 141 -0.92 19.44 35.07
CA THR A 141 -1.89 20.50 34.81
C THR A 141 -2.73 20.24 33.55
N GLN A 142 -2.09 19.85 32.45
CA GLN A 142 -2.79 19.50 31.21
C GLN A 142 -3.66 18.24 31.40
N ALA A 143 -3.15 17.24 32.13
CA ALA A 143 -3.92 16.03 32.46
C ALA A 143 -5.18 16.35 33.29
N LYS A 144 -5.05 17.21 34.30
CA LYS A 144 -6.19 17.67 35.10
C LYS A 144 -7.19 18.47 34.26
N ALA A 145 -6.73 19.36 33.39
CA ALA A 145 -7.60 20.17 32.53
C ALA A 145 -8.40 19.31 31.53
N ALA A 146 -7.77 18.29 30.93
CA ALA A 146 -8.44 17.38 30.02
C ALA A 146 -9.53 16.56 30.74
N LEU A 147 -9.21 15.98 31.89
CA LEU A 147 -10.17 15.22 32.70
C LEU A 147 -11.32 16.12 33.20
N ALA A 148 -10.99 17.33 33.66
CA ALA A 148 -11.97 18.34 34.06
C ALA A 148 -12.97 18.66 32.94
N ALA A 149 -12.50 18.85 31.71
CA ALA A 149 -13.38 19.08 30.56
C ALA A 149 -14.29 17.88 30.26
N THR A 150 -13.77 16.65 30.35
CA THR A 150 -14.58 15.43 30.14
C THR A 150 -15.67 15.26 31.19
N PHE A 151 -15.35 15.56 32.45
CA PHE A 151 -16.26 15.33 33.58
C PHE A 151 -17.02 16.60 34.02
N GLY A 152 -16.82 17.74 33.34
CA GLY A 152 -17.49 19.00 33.64
C GLY A 152 -17.15 19.56 35.03
N VAL A 153 -15.96 19.28 35.54
CA VAL A 153 -15.49 19.71 36.87
C VAL A 153 -14.36 20.73 36.75
N ASP A 154 -14.05 21.43 37.82
CA ASP A 154 -12.90 22.34 37.84
C ASP A 154 -11.58 21.53 37.85
N PRO A 155 -10.51 21.95 37.13
CA PRO A 155 -9.21 21.28 37.14
C PRO A 155 -8.60 21.12 38.55
N SER A 156 -8.90 22.02 39.48
CA SER A 156 -8.47 21.91 40.88
C SER A 156 -9.14 20.76 41.64
N ALA A 157 -10.32 20.30 41.18
CA ALA A 157 -11.07 19.19 41.76
C ALA A 157 -10.63 17.80 41.24
N VAL A 158 -9.64 17.75 40.32
CA VAL A 158 -9.13 16.50 39.75
C VAL A 158 -7.87 16.05 40.49
N GLU A 159 -7.88 14.82 41.02
CA GLU A 159 -6.72 14.14 41.61
C GLU A 159 -6.34 12.92 40.76
N ILE A 160 -5.04 12.75 40.48
CA ILE A 160 -4.52 11.64 39.68
C ILE A 160 -3.54 10.85 40.56
N THR A 161 -3.87 9.58 40.84
CA THR A 161 -3.03 8.65 41.63
C THR A 161 -2.61 7.47 40.77
N ILE A 162 -1.32 7.13 40.76
CA ILE A 162 -0.77 5.96 40.08
C ILE A 162 -0.32 4.96 41.15
N ARG A 163 -0.91 3.75 41.15
CA ARG A 163 -0.46 2.64 42.01
C ARG A 163 0.34 1.68 41.14
N GLY A 164 1.64 1.54 41.45
CA GLY A 164 2.53 0.57 40.82
C GLY A 164 2.51 -0.77 41.52
#